data_AF-A0A5C0ARC7-F1
#
_entry.id   AF-A0A5C0ARC7-F1
#
_cell.length_a   1.000
_cell.length_b   1.000
_cell.length_c   1.000
_cell.angle_alpha   90.00
_cell.angle_beta   90.00
_cell.angle_gamma   90.00
#
_symmetry.space_group_name_H-M   'P 1'
#
loop_
_entity.id
_entity.type
_entity.pdbx_description
1 polymer ?
#
loop_
_entity_poly.entity_id
_entity_poly.type
_entity_poly.pdbx_seq_one_letter_code
_entity_poly.pdbx_strand_id
1 'polypeptide(L)'
;MNRSILLTLLFTGLAASPVLAQTNSAHQACKDISHLAKELMKLRQVGAPMSQVMELTSSGSSIDEMSKLFVQRAYRLPQYSTEQSRERAVREFENEAYRECYEANSKGTRG
;
A
#
# COMPACT_ATOMS: atom_id res chain seq x y z
N MET A 1 38.59 -53.38 16.88
CA MET A 1 37.83 -53.26 18.14
C MET A 1 37.56 -51.76 18.33
N ASN A 2 36.33 -51.22 18.30
CA ASN A 2 35.06 -51.64 18.91
C ASN A 2 35.20 -51.76 20.44
N ARG A 3 34.38 -51.19 21.32
CA ARG A 3 33.12 -50.39 21.19
C ARG A 3 33.37 -49.01 21.88
N SER A 4 32.47 -48.02 21.97
CA SER A 4 31.01 -47.94 21.76
C SER A 4 30.60 -46.57 21.22
N ILE A 5 29.33 -46.40 20.86
CA ILE A 5 28.65 -45.12 20.61
C ILE A 5 27.62 -44.94 21.75
N LEU A 6 27.47 -43.73 22.30
CA LEU A 6 26.43 -43.42 23.27
C LEU A 6 25.69 -42.14 22.84
N LEU A 7 24.54 -42.32 22.19
CA LEU A 7 23.62 -41.23 21.89
C LEU A 7 22.97 -40.73 23.19
N THR A 8 23.03 -39.43 23.42
CA THR A 8 22.08 -38.70 24.29
C THR A 8 21.50 -37.53 23.51
N LEU A 9 20.41 -37.81 22.80
CA LEU A 9 19.63 -36.81 22.05
C LEU A 9 18.84 -35.91 23.02
N LEU A 10 19.50 -34.86 23.50
CA LEU A 10 18.85 -33.72 24.15
C LEU A 10 18.16 -32.86 23.09
N PHE A 11 16.95 -33.25 22.69
CA PHE A 11 16.05 -32.40 21.91
C PHE A 11 15.48 -31.30 22.82
N THR A 12 16.23 -30.21 22.96
CA THR A 12 15.77 -28.98 23.61
C THR A 12 14.56 -28.42 22.87
N GLY A 13 13.48 -28.11 23.61
CA GLY A 13 12.20 -27.70 23.04
C GLY A 13 12.31 -26.43 22.21
N LEU A 14 11.98 -26.53 20.92
CA LEU A 14 11.96 -25.39 20.00
C LEU A 14 10.66 -24.58 20.18
N ALA A 15 10.64 -23.71 21.19
CA ALA A 15 9.58 -22.72 21.34
C ALA A 15 9.76 -21.60 20.30
N ALA A 16 9.09 -21.71 19.16
CA ALA A 16 8.95 -20.64 18.18
C ALA A 16 7.60 -19.90 18.41
N SER A 17 7.69 -18.59 18.65
CA SER A 17 6.59 -17.72 19.08
C SER A 17 5.49 -17.51 18.02
N PRO A 18 4.27 -17.08 18.40
CA PRO A 18 3.20 -16.82 17.43
C PRO A 18 3.56 -15.68 16.47
N VAL A 19 3.54 -15.97 15.17
CA VAL A 19 3.61 -14.95 14.11
C VAL A 19 2.27 -14.20 14.05
N LEU A 20 2.17 -13.10 14.80
CA LEU A 20 1.02 -12.18 14.79
C LEU A 20 1.51 -10.72 14.79
N ALA A 21 2.24 -10.31 13.75
CA ALA A 21 2.80 -8.95 13.63
C ALA A 21 2.63 -8.29 12.24
N GLN A 22 2.10 -8.99 11.23
CA GLN A 22 2.09 -8.51 9.83
C GLN A 22 0.75 -7.93 9.34
N THR A 23 -0.36 -8.20 10.05
CA THR A 23 -1.70 -7.72 9.65
C THR A 23 -1.91 -6.23 9.96
N ASN A 24 -1.45 -5.78 11.13
CA ASN A 24 -1.63 -4.39 11.58
C ASN A 24 -0.79 -3.40 10.75
N SER A 25 0.41 -3.79 10.29
CA SER A 25 1.26 -2.95 9.44
C SER A 25 0.68 -2.82 8.03
N ALA A 26 0.23 -3.91 7.41
CA ALA A 26 -0.37 -3.89 6.08
C ALA A 26 -1.66 -3.04 6.05
N HIS A 27 -2.53 -3.16 7.05
CA HIS A 27 -3.74 -2.33 7.14
C HIS A 27 -3.43 -0.84 7.20
N GLN A 28 -2.47 -0.42 8.04
CA GLN A 28 -2.11 1.00 8.16
C GLN A 28 -1.43 1.52 6.89
N ALA A 29 -0.48 0.78 6.29
CA ALA A 29 0.15 1.17 5.03
C ALA A 29 -0.88 1.36 3.90
N CYS A 30 -1.89 0.50 3.81
CA CYS A 30 -2.96 0.65 2.82
C CYS A 30 -3.90 1.83 3.12
N LYS A 31 -4.11 2.21 4.38
CA LYS A 31 -4.81 3.44 4.74
C LYS A 31 -4.03 4.69 4.30
N ASP A 32 -2.71 4.68 4.47
CA ASP A 32 -1.85 5.81 4.08
C ASP A 32 -1.85 6.00 2.55
N ILE A 33 -1.77 4.89 1.80
CA ILE A 33 -1.92 4.87 0.33
C ILE A 33 -3.32 5.35 -0.11
N SER A 34 -4.38 4.90 0.57
CA SER A 34 -5.75 5.34 0.32
C SER A 34 -5.93 6.85 0.53
N HIS A 35 -5.35 7.39 1.61
CA HIS A 35 -5.37 8.82 1.92
C HIS A 35 -4.58 9.65 0.88
N LEU A 36 -3.40 9.18 0.45
CA LEU A 36 -2.65 9.81 -0.64
C LEU A 36 -3.49 9.87 -1.94
N ALA A 37 -4.10 8.74 -2.31
CA ALA A 37 -4.95 8.65 -3.50
C ALA A 37 -6.15 9.61 -3.42
N LYS A 38 -6.79 9.73 -2.25
CA LYS A 38 -7.88 10.66 -1.96
C LYS A 38 -7.49 12.13 -2.21
N GLU A 39 -6.37 12.58 -1.64
CA GLU A 39 -5.93 13.98 -1.79
C GLU A 39 -5.50 14.32 -3.23
N LEU A 40 -4.79 13.41 -3.91
CA LEU A 40 -4.43 13.60 -5.32
C LEU A 40 -5.66 13.64 -6.23
N MET A 41 -6.69 12.83 -5.94
CA MET A 41 -7.95 12.88 -6.69
C MET A 41 -8.75 14.15 -6.38
N LYS A 42 -8.75 14.66 -5.14
CA LYS A 42 -9.35 15.98 -4.84
C LYS A 42 -8.70 17.08 -5.67
N LEU A 43 -7.35 17.15 -5.72
CA LEU A 43 -6.61 18.12 -6.54
C LEU A 43 -7.01 18.04 -8.02
N ARG A 44 -7.13 16.81 -8.56
CA ARG A 44 -7.64 16.59 -9.92
C ARG A 44 -9.06 17.14 -10.11
N GLN A 45 -9.96 16.86 -9.18
CA GLN A 45 -11.38 17.21 -9.29
C GLN A 45 -11.67 18.71 -9.07
N VAL A 46 -10.82 19.44 -8.34
CA VAL A 46 -10.88 20.92 -8.28
C VAL A 46 -10.21 21.60 -9.47
N GLY A 47 -9.55 20.84 -10.36
CA GLY A 47 -8.96 21.36 -11.59
C GLY A 47 -7.53 21.88 -11.45
N ALA A 48 -6.77 21.41 -10.45
CA ALA A 48 -5.35 21.74 -10.34
C ALA A 48 -4.59 21.31 -11.61
N PRO A 49 -3.60 22.09 -12.10
CA PRO A 49 -2.74 21.66 -13.20
C PRO A 49 -1.86 20.46 -12.82
N MET A 50 -1.74 19.47 -13.72
CA MET A 50 -0.98 18.25 -13.46
C MET A 50 0.50 18.50 -13.15
N SER A 51 1.11 19.53 -13.76
CA SER A 51 2.50 19.94 -13.50
C SER A 51 2.70 20.36 -12.04
N GLN A 52 1.83 21.22 -11.51
CA GLN A 52 1.88 21.67 -10.12
C GLN A 52 1.72 20.49 -9.15
N VAL A 53 0.81 19.55 -9.43
CA VAL A 53 0.64 18.37 -8.58
C VAL A 53 1.85 17.42 -8.68
N MET A 54 2.53 17.33 -9.83
CA MET A 54 3.78 16.57 -9.97
C MET A 54 4.94 17.20 -9.19
N GLU A 55 5.06 18.53 -9.18
CA GLU A 55 6.06 19.25 -8.39
C GLU A 55 5.93 18.93 -6.88
N LEU A 56 4.71 18.88 -6.35
CA LEU A 56 4.43 18.48 -4.96
C LEU A 56 4.90 17.04 -4.62
N THR A 57 5.12 16.19 -5.62
CA THR A 57 5.55 14.79 -5.45
C THR A 57 7.04 14.56 -5.74
N SER A 58 7.83 15.63 -5.91
CA SER A 58 9.22 15.54 -6.39
C SER A 58 10.26 15.83 -5.29
N SER A 59 10.55 14.84 -4.45
CA SER A 59 11.56 14.87 -3.36
C SER A 59 12.78 13.93 -3.54
N GLY A 60 12.71 13.00 -4.49
CA GLY A 60 13.72 11.95 -4.75
C GLY A 60 13.47 10.59 -4.09
N SER A 61 12.32 10.37 -3.42
CA SER A 61 12.04 9.17 -2.63
C SER A 61 11.32 8.04 -3.40
N SER A 62 11.20 6.84 -2.80
CA SER A 62 10.35 5.76 -3.35
C SER A 62 8.85 6.02 -3.18
N ILE A 63 8.47 6.81 -2.17
CA ILE A 63 7.08 7.27 -1.95
C ILE A 63 6.66 8.22 -3.09
N ASP A 64 7.62 8.97 -3.64
CA ASP A 64 7.38 9.90 -4.75
C ASP A 64 6.98 9.19 -6.03
N GLU A 65 7.65 8.10 -6.38
CA GLU A 65 7.36 7.40 -7.64
C GLU A 65 5.96 6.78 -7.59
N MET A 66 5.58 6.22 -6.44
CA MET A 66 4.20 5.82 -6.15
C MET A 66 3.23 7.02 -6.23
N SER A 67 3.61 8.17 -5.70
CA SER A 67 2.78 9.40 -5.76
C SER A 67 2.58 9.87 -7.20
N LYS A 68 3.62 9.93 -8.03
CA LYS A 68 3.54 10.26 -9.46
C LYS A 68 2.63 9.30 -10.23
N LEU A 69 2.69 8.00 -9.94
CA LEU A 69 1.78 7.01 -10.53
C LEU A 69 0.31 7.29 -10.16
N PHE A 70 0.03 7.68 -8.91
CA PHE A 70 -1.31 8.11 -8.52
C PHE A 70 -1.73 9.43 -9.18
N VAL A 71 -0.84 10.40 -9.35
CA VAL A 71 -1.12 11.62 -10.15
C VAL A 71 -1.49 11.23 -11.58
N GLN A 72 -0.67 10.43 -12.27
CA GLN A 72 -0.99 9.96 -13.63
C GLN A 72 -2.34 9.22 -13.68
N ARG A 73 -2.66 8.40 -12.68
CA ARG A 73 -3.95 7.68 -12.62
C ARG A 73 -5.13 8.63 -12.41
N ALA A 74 -5.02 9.61 -11.52
CA ALA A 74 -6.06 10.61 -11.28
C ALA A 74 -6.34 11.44 -12.54
N TYR A 75 -5.30 11.89 -13.25
CA TYR A 75 -5.46 12.74 -14.44
C TYR A 75 -5.96 11.99 -15.69
N ARG A 76 -5.95 10.65 -15.70
CA ARG A 76 -6.69 9.85 -16.70
C ARG A 76 -8.22 9.91 -16.53
N LEU A 77 -8.71 10.33 -15.36
CA LEU A 77 -10.14 10.48 -15.08
C LEU A 77 -10.59 11.94 -15.36
N PRO A 78 -11.84 12.13 -15.82
CA PRO A 78 -12.36 13.46 -16.11
C PRO A 78 -12.53 14.27 -14.82
N GLN A 79 -12.47 15.59 -14.96
CA GLN A 79 -12.92 16.50 -13.92
C GLN A 79 -14.44 16.61 -14.03
N TYR A 80 -15.17 16.21 -12.99
CA TYR A 80 -16.63 16.20 -13.02
C TYR A 80 -17.21 17.60 -12.70
N SER A 81 -18.28 17.95 -13.41
CA SER A 81 -18.95 19.26 -13.29
C SER A 81 -19.73 19.43 -11.99
N THR A 82 -20.36 18.37 -11.49
CA THR A 82 -21.14 18.39 -10.24
C THR A 82 -20.31 17.96 -9.04
N GLU A 83 -20.58 18.56 -7.89
CA GLU A 83 -19.94 18.21 -6.61
C GLU A 83 -20.14 16.74 -6.23
N GLN A 84 -21.38 16.23 -6.34
CA GLN A 84 -21.71 14.84 -6.05
C GLN A 84 -20.89 13.84 -6.90
N SER A 85 -20.63 14.16 -8.17
CA SER A 85 -19.79 13.31 -9.04
C SER A 85 -18.31 13.45 -8.72
N ARG A 86 -17.82 14.66 -8.38
CA ARG A 86 -16.45 14.87 -7.90
C ARG A 86 -16.17 14.06 -6.63
N GLU A 87 -17.03 14.16 -5.63
CA GLU A 87 -16.90 13.38 -4.39
C GLU A 87 -16.95 11.87 -4.63
N ARG A 88 -17.86 11.41 -5.50
CA ARG A 88 -17.97 9.99 -5.86
C ARG A 88 -16.66 9.50 -6.45
N ALA A 89 -16.10 10.23 -7.40
CA ALA A 89 -14.82 9.91 -8.03
C ALA A 89 -13.66 9.90 -7.01
N VAL A 90 -13.65 10.81 -6.03
CA VAL A 90 -12.69 10.79 -4.91
C VAL A 90 -12.84 9.50 -4.07
N ARG A 91 -14.06 9.16 -3.63
CA ARG A 91 -14.33 7.95 -2.83
C ARG A 91 -14.01 6.65 -3.57
N GLU A 92 -14.36 6.56 -4.84
CA GLU A 92 -14.06 5.39 -5.68
C GLU A 92 -12.55 5.22 -5.86
N PHE A 93 -11.81 6.30 -6.10
CA PHE A 93 -10.35 6.28 -6.25
C PHE A 93 -9.62 5.95 -4.94
N GLU A 94 -10.08 6.49 -3.81
CA GLU A 94 -9.62 6.20 -2.44
C GLU A 94 -9.80 4.70 -2.10
N ASN A 95 -10.98 4.15 -2.37
CA ASN A 95 -11.31 2.75 -2.13
C ASN A 95 -10.54 1.79 -3.05
N GLU A 96 -10.37 2.15 -4.32
CA GLU A 96 -9.62 1.36 -5.30
C GLU A 96 -8.15 1.21 -4.88
N ALA A 97 -7.51 2.32 -4.47
CA ALA A 97 -6.14 2.33 -3.99
C ALA A 97 -5.95 1.46 -2.72
N TYR A 98 -6.91 1.52 -1.77
CA TYR A 98 -6.90 0.64 -0.61
C TYR A 98 -7.01 -0.84 -1.02
N ARG A 99 -7.95 -1.17 -1.91
CA ARG A 99 -8.19 -2.57 -2.35
C ARG A 99 -6.95 -3.15 -3.04
N GLU A 100 -6.36 -2.42 -3.98
CA GLU A 100 -5.15 -2.85 -4.69
C GLU A 100 -3.98 -3.08 -3.73
N CYS A 101 -3.76 -2.17 -2.76
CA CYS A 101 -2.73 -2.35 -1.74
C CYS A 101 -2.98 -3.60 -0.89
N TYR A 102 -4.21 -3.82 -0.43
CA TYR A 102 -4.56 -4.95 0.43
C TYR A 102 -4.48 -6.28 -0.34
N GLU A 103 -4.86 -6.29 -1.62
CA GLU A 103 -4.66 -7.42 -2.53
C GLU A 103 -3.18 -7.74 -2.75
N ALA A 104 -2.32 -6.73 -2.95
CA ALA A 104 -0.88 -6.95 -3.11
C ALA A 104 -0.25 -7.56 -1.85
N ASN A 105 -0.55 -7.00 -0.67
CA ASN A 105 -0.02 -7.47 0.61
C ASN A 105 -0.55 -8.86 1.00
N SER A 106 -1.79 -9.22 0.63
CA SER A 106 -2.33 -10.56 0.88
C SER A 106 -1.77 -11.61 -0.10
N LYS A 107 -1.54 -11.26 -1.37
CA LYS A 107 -0.94 -12.17 -2.36
C LYS A 107 0.54 -12.48 -2.08
N GLY A 108 1.28 -11.58 -1.41
CA GLY A 108 2.67 -11.77 -0.99
C GLY A 108 2.92 -12.87 0.06
N THR A 109 1.87 -13.56 0.54
CA THR A 109 1.98 -14.71 1.48
C THR A 109 1.96 -16.08 0.79
N ARG A 110 1.92 -16.12 -0.56
CA ARG A 110 2.02 -17.34 -1.37
C ARG A 110 3.14 -17.21 -2.41
N GLY A 111 4.38 -17.27 -1.92
CA GLY A 111 5.62 -17.38 -2.70
C GLY A 111 6.61 -18.27 -1.94
#